data_AF-A0A1Z4C3L0-F1
#
_entry.id   AF-A0A1Z4C3L0-F1
#
_cell.length_a   1.000
_cell.length_b   1.000
_cell.length_c   1.000
_cell.angle_alpha   90.00
_cell.angle_beta   90.00
_cell.angle_gamma   90.00
#
_symmetry.space_group_name_H-M   'P 1'
#
loop_
_entity.id
_entity.type
_entity.pdbx_description
1 polymer ?
#
loop_
_entity_poly.entity_id
_entity_poly.type
_entity_poly.pdbx_seq_one_letter_code
_entity_poly.pdbx_strand_id
1 'polypeptide(L)'
;MTDQTDQVKKQLKAMHGEAVYISWFESLELVQDENKIIIVAATNFIAQKIKQNYLTSFQIAVNASISGINKIEIITAEQAEKSPNISTNSPLKTIQLELWDNDKRASPNAFFRSALFPAMNPKQKENRPFVKANKVFSIGGVVVEFTGEQFDQSDLDIYLELLNMAKPLPLGTELKFSAHSLLKALGIATGGKEHKRLHAVLIRLCSGVIDITDHKKRYFGQLLHGGIRDELTQNYEISINPKFATIFNGGNWASVDKQERQALGRNSTAKGLHAYYSSHVMPSFHKFETLASLLGLKNNDKAGIKRTLIKAHDELKETGFLSGYELNEDGDSIKTNRNHSPSQNRFLIKKAK
;
A
#
# COMPACT_ATOMS: atom_id res chain seq x y z
N MET A 1 -18.70 20.24 -26.83
CA MET A 1 -18.67 20.56 -25.38
C MET A 1 -17.29 20.37 -24.76
N THR A 2 -16.52 19.33 -25.12
CA THR A 2 -15.17 19.03 -24.58
C THR A 2 -14.17 20.19 -24.73
N ASP A 3 -14.26 20.95 -25.82
CA ASP A 3 -13.33 22.05 -26.13
C ASP A 3 -13.42 23.25 -25.15
N GLN A 4 -14.63 23.55 -24.67
CA GLN A 4 -14.87 24.70 -23.78
C GLN A 4 -14.42 24.42 -22.33
N THR A 5 -14.65 23.21 -21.83
CA THR A 5 -14.19 22.78 -20.49
C THR A 5 -12.67 22.64 -20.44
N ASP A 6 -12.04 22.26 -21.54
CA ASP A 6 -10.58 22.23 -21.65
C ASP A 6 -9.98 23.63 -21.64
N GLN A 7 -10.68 24.62 -22.20
CA GLN A 7 -10.28 26.02 -22.13
C GLN A 7 -10.32 26.57 -20.69
N VAL A 8 -11.33 26.20 -19.89
CA VAL A 8 -11.38 26.51 -18.45
C VAL A 8 -10.15 25.94 -17.73
N LYS A 9 -9.81 24.67 -17.99
CA LYS A 9 -8.62 24.02 -17.40
C LYS A 9 -7.32 24.71 -17.80
N LYS A 10 -7.17 25.09 -19.07
CA LYS A 10 -5.99 25.85 -19.54
C LYS A 10 -5.85 27.19 -18.83
N GLN A 11 -6.96 27.91 -18.62
CA GLN A 11 -6.93 29.18 -17.89
C GLN A 11 -6.55 28.99 -16.43
N LEU A 12 -7.08 27.96 -15.76
CA LEU A 12 -6.68 27.64 -14.37
C LEU A 12 -5.20 27.31 -14.25
N LYS A 13 -4.64 26.57 -15.23
CA LYS A 13 -3.20 26.31 -15.31
C LYS A 13 -2.40 27.59 -15.49
N ALA A 14 -2.87 28.52 -16.32
CA ALA A 14 -2.22 29.81 -16.53
C ALA A 14 -2.27 30.71 -15.27
N MET A 15 -3.37 30.69 -14.52
CA MET A 15 -3.54 31.51 -13.31
C MET A 15 -2.67 31.04 -12.14
N HIS A 16 -2.50 29.73 -11.96
CA HIS A 16 -1.90 29.17 -10.74
C HIS A 16 -0.59 28.40 -10.96
N GLY A 17 -0.18 28.25 -12.21
CA GLY A 17 1.02 27.49 -12.58
C GLY A 17 0.82 25.97 -12.52
N GLU A 18 1.83 25.25 -13.03
CA GLU A 18 1.75 23.81 -13.28
C GLU A 18 1.65 22.97 -12.00
N ALA A 19 2.37 23.34 -10.95
CA ALA A 19 2.36 22.60 -9.69
C ALA A 19 0.98 22.61 -9.00
N VAL A 20 0.32 23.77 -8.95
CA VAL A 20 -1.03 23.90 -8.36
C VAL A 20 -2.06 23.21 -9.26
N TYR A 21 -1.91 23.33 -10.58
CA TYR A 21 -2.79 22.68 -11.54
C TYR A 21 -2.80 21.16 -11.39
N ILE A 22 -1.63 20.53 -11.38
CA ILE A 22 -1.50 19.07 -11.20
C ILE A 22 -2.08 18.65 -9.84
N SER A 23 -1.84 19.44 -8.80
CA SER A 23 -2.27 19.08 -7.44
C SER A 23 -3.78 19.22 -7.20
N TRP A 24 -4.45 20.17 -7.86
CA TRP A 24 -5.82 20.55 -7.48
C TRP A 24 -6.83 20.57 -8.61
N PHE A 25 -6.41 20.74 -9.86
CA PHE A 25 -7.33 20.98 -10.97
C PHE A 25 -7.33 19.89 -12.04
N GLU A 26 -6.20 19.23 -12.26
CA GLU A 26 -6.04 18.22 -13.30
C GLU A 26 -7.06 17.08 -13.16
N SER A 27 -7.26 16.63 -11.92
CA SER A 27 -8.16 15.53 -11.56
C SER A 27 -9.64 15.92 -11.42
N LEU A 28 -10.01 17.18 -11.66
CA LEU A 28 -11.41 17.60 -11.64
C LEU A 28 -12.07 17.31 -12.98
N GLU A 29 -13.32 16.87 -12.95
CA GLU A 29 -14.15 16.82 -14.15
C GLU A 29 -15.12 18.00 -14.17
N LEU A 30 -15.26 18.61 -15.34
CA LEU A 30 -16.17 19.74 -15.55
C LEU A 30 -17.29 19.26 -16.45
N VAL A 31 -18.49 19.22 -15.90
CA VAL A 31 -19.70 18.85 -16.64
C VAL A 31 -20.54 20.10 -16.79
N GLN A 32 -20.81 20.50 -18.02
CA GLN A 32 -21.76 21.57 -18.29
C GLN A 32 -23.16 20.98 -18.36
N ASP A 33 -24.08 21.56 -17.60
CA ASP A 33 -25.49 21.18 -17.54
C ASP A 33 -26.33 22.46 -17.62
N GLU A 34 -26.97 22.70 -18.76
CA GLU A 34 -27.72 23.92 -19.07
C GLU A 34 -26.96 25.23 -18.72
N ASN A 35 -27.41 25.94 -17.68
CA ASN A 35 -26.87 27.22 -17.21
C ASN A 35 -25.87 27.07 -16.05
N LYS A 36 -25.46 25.85 -15.72
CA LYS A 36 -24.51 25.57 -14.64
C LYS A 36 -23.31 24.75 -15.11
N ILE A 37 -22.19 24.96 -14.42
CA ILE A 37 -21.06 24.03 -14.46
C ILE A 37 -21.01 23.25 -13.17
N ILE A 38 -20.87 21.93 -13.30
CA ILE A 38 -20.67 21.00 -12.20
C ILE A 38 -19.19 20.61 -12.20
N ILE A 39 -18.50 20.93 -11.11
CA ILE A 39 -17.14 20.51 -10.82
C ILE A 39 -17.22 19.24 -9.99
N VAL A 40 -16.84 18.12 -10.60
CA VAL A 40 -16.78 16.82 -9.92
C VAL A 40 -15.37 16.64 -9.38
N ALA A 41 -15.27 16.63 -8.05
CA ALA A 41 -14.02 16.40 -7.33
C ALA A 41 -13.88 14.93 -6.91
N ALA A 42 -12.66 14.40 -7.01
CA ALA A 42 -12.39 13.00 -6.67
C ALA A 42 -12.63 12.66 -5.19
N THR A 43 -12.49 13.63 -4.27
CA THR A 43 -12.70 13.44 -2.83
C THR A 43 -13.41 14.65 -2.22
N ASN A 44 -14.02 14.45 -1.04
CA ASN A 44 -14.61 15.54 -0.27
C ASN A 44 -13.57 16.59 0.14
N PHE A 45 -12.34 16.17 0.44
CA PHE A 45 -11.23 17.07 0.73
C PHE A 45 -10.93 18.01 -0.45
N ILE A 46 -10.82 17.46 -1.66
CA ILE A 46 -10.60 18.28 -2.86
C ILE A 46 -11.81 19.19 -3.09
N ALA A 47 -13.04 18.68 -2.98
CA ALA A 47 -14.26 19.48 -3.12
C ALA A 47 -14.27 20.68 -2.15
N GLN A 48 -13.94 20.46 -0.87
CA GLN A 48 -13.84 21.51 0.13
C GLN A 48 -12.72 22.49 -0.18
N LYS A 49 -11.54 22.01 -0.60
CA LYS A 49 -10.42 22.86 -0.96
C LYS A 49 -10.74 23.76 -2.15
N ILE A 50 -11.40 23.24 -3.18
CA ILE A 50 -11.88 24.03 -4.32
C ILE A 50 -12.89 25.08 -3.86
N LYS A 51 -13.89 24.68 -3.05
CA LYS A 51 -14.91 25.60 -2.49
C LYS A 51 -14.27 26.75 -1.71
N GLN A 52 -13.26 26.47 -0.90
CA GLN A 52 -12.66 27.46 0.01
C GLN A 52 -11.62 28.35 -0.67
N ASN A 53 -10.77 27.78 -1.54
CA ASN A 53 -9.56 28.46 -2.00
C ASN A 53 -9.60 28.87 -3.47
N TYR A 54 -10.46 28.24 -4.29
CA TYR A 54 -10.36 28.35 -5.74
C TYR A 54 -11.67 28.68 -6.45
N LEU A 55 -12.78 28.79 -5.72
CA LEU A 55 -14.10 29.07 -6.30
C LEU A 55 -14.09 30.34 -7.18
N THR A 56 -13.45 31.41 -6.72
CA THR A 56 -13.32 32.67 -7.49
C THR A 56 -12.53 32.47 -8.78
N SER A 57 -11.45 31.68 -8.74
CA SER A 57 -10.68 31.36 -9.96
C SER A 57 -11.51 30.55 -10.96
N PHE A 58 -12.33 29.62 -10.47
CA PHE A 58 -13.28 28.89 -11.32
C PHE A 58 -14.33 29.82 -11.93
N GLN A 59 -14.89 30.74 -11.15
CA GLN A 59 -15.85 31.73 -11.66
C GLN A 59 -15.25 32.56 -12.80
N ILE A 60 -14.02 33.07 -12.61
CA ILE A 60 -13.32 33.84 -13.65
C ILE A 60 -13.08 32.98 -14.89
N ALA A 61 -12.54 31.77 -14.71
CA ALA A 61 -12.19 30.90 -15.82
C ALA A 61 -13.41 30.41 -16.62
N VAL A 62 -14.51 30.11 -15.93
CA VAL A 62 -15.78 29.71 -16.55
C VAL A 62 -16.39 30.87 -17.30
N ASN A 63 -16.49 32.07 -16.69
CA ASN A 63 -17.07 33.24 -17.36
C ASN A 63 -16.29 33.65 -18.62
N ALA A 64 -14.98 33.45 -18.62
CA ALA A 64 -14.13 33.75 -19.77
C ALA A 64 -14.18 32.68 -20.88
N SER A 65 -14.60 31.46 -20.57
CA SER A 65 -14.56 30.32 -21.52
C SER A 65 -15.93 29.86 -21.98
N ILE A 66 -16.98 30.11 -21.21
CA ILE A 66 -18.33 29.58 -21.45
C ILE A 66 -19.38 30.65 -21.15
N SER A 67 -20.09 31.07 -22.20
CA SER A 67 -21.19 32.03 -22.07
C SER A 67 -22.46 31.37 -21.54
N GLY A 68 -23.24 32.11 -20.74
CA GLY A 68 -24.54 31.65 -20.25
C GLY A 68 -24.51 30.81 -18.96
N ILE A 69 -23.33 30.60 -18.37
CA ILE A 69 -23.21 29.95 -17.05
C ILE A 69 -23.42 30.98 -15.94
N ASN A 70 -24.36 30.72 -15.04
CA ASN A 70 -24.65 31.59 -13.89
C ASN A 70 -24.46 30.87 -12.53
N LYS A 71 -24.20 29.57 -12.54
CA LYS A 71 -24.06 28.75 -11.34
C LYS A 71 -22.89 27.77 -11.47
N ILE A 72 -22.08 27.68 -10.43
CA ILE A 72 -21.06 26.64 -10.28
C ILE A 72 -21.44 25.76 -9.10
N GLU A 73 -21.57 24.48 -9.36
CA GLU A 73 -21.84 23.47 -8.36
C GLU A 73 -20.61 22.59 -8.17
N ILE A 74 -20.25 22.27 -6.93
CA ILE A 74 -19.09 21.42 -6.64
C ILE A 74 -19.57 20.22 -5.85
N ILE A 75 -19.45 19.04 -6.46
CA ILE A 75 -19.87 17.76 -5.92
C ILE A 75 -18.71 16.77 -5.87
N THR A 76 -18.85 15.70 -5.10
CA THR A 76 -17.90 14.58 -5.13
C THR A 76 -18.25 13.58 -6.24
N ALA A 77 -17.27 12.77 -6.65
CA ALA A 77 -17.50 11.66 -7.57
C ALA A 77 -18.63 10.72 -7.10
N GLU A 78 -18.70 10.42 -5.79
CA GLU A 78 -19.77 9.61 -5.20
C GLU A 78 -21.17 10.25 -5.37
N GLN A 79 -21.25 11.59 -5.31
CA GLN A 79 -22.50 12.32 -5.55
C GLN A 79 -22.87 12.34 -7.04
N ALA A 80 -21.87 12.39 -7.93
CA ALA A 80 -22.08 12.35 -9.37
C ALA A 80 -22.61 10.99 -9.83
N GLU A 81 -22.05 9.88 -9.31
CA GLU A 81 -22.48 8.51 -9.64
C GLU A 81 -23.92 8.20 -9.22
N LYS A 82 -24.41 8.85 -8.15
CA LYS A 82 -25.79 8.71 -7.66
C LYS A 82 -26.79 9.61 -8.39
N SER A 83 -26.32 10.48 -9.31
CA SER A 83 -27.15 11.46 -10.01
C SER A 83 -27.44 11.01 -11.45
N PRO A 84 -28.70 10.68 -11.82
CA PRO A 84 -29.03 10.08 -13.12
C PRO A 84 -28.77 10.99 -14.34
N ASN A 85 -28.55 12.29 -14.14
CA ASN A 85 -28.39 13.28 -15.21
C ASN A 85 -26.93 13.71 -15.45
N ILE A 86 -25.95 13.16 -14.71
CA ILE A 86 -24.53 13.52 -14.87
C ILE A 86 -23.81 12.36 -15.56
N SER A 87 -23.77 12.39 -16.89
CA SER A 87 -22.98 11.44 -17.68
C SER A 87 -21.54 11.94 -17.76
N THR A 88 -20.70 11.47 -16.83
CA THR A 88 -19.26 11.74 -16.84
C THR A 88 -18.60 10.99 -18.00
N ASN A 89 -18.13 11.72 -19.01
CA ASN A 89 -17.64 11.14 -20.25
C ASN A 89 -16.15 10.74 -20.19
N SER A 90 -15.60 10.61 -18.98
CA SER A 90 -14.29 10.05 -18.71
C SER A 90 -14.27 9.48 -17.31
N PRO A 91 -13.92 8.20 -17.09
CA PRO A 91 -13.63 7.74 -15.74
C PRO A 91 -12.41 8.52 -15.26
N LEU A 92 -12.62 9.53 -14.41
CA LEU A 92 -11.58 10.03 -13.52
C LEU A 92 -10.92 8.80 -12.90
N LYS A 93 -9.61 8.66 -13.09
CA LYS A 93 -8.86 7.47 -12.66
C LYS A 93 -8.87 7.39 -11.14
N THR A 94 -9.97 6.90 -10.57
CA THR A 94 -10.06 6.44 -9.19
C THR A 94 -8.97 5.39 -9.06
N ILE A 95 -7.91 5.75 -8.34
CA ILE A 95 -6.83 4.83 -8.07
C ILE A 95 -7.33 3.88 -6.98
N GLN A 96 -8.07 2.87 -7.41
CA GLN A 96 -8.45 1.74 -6.57
C GLN A 96 -7.36 0.68 -6.62
N LEU A 97 -7.15 -0.04 -5.52
CA LEU A 97 -6.28 -1.20 -5.51
C LEU A 97 -6.90 -2.31 -6.37
N GLU A 98 -6.07 -3.06 -7.09
CA GLU A 98 -6.53 -4.30 -7.73
C GLU A 98 -7.16 -5.21 -6.67
N LEU A 99 -8.31 -5.82 -6.97
CA LEU A 99 -9.02 -6.66 -6.00
C LEU A 99 -8.35 -8.03 -5.86
N TRP A 100 -8.27 -8.52 -4.63
CA TRP A 100 -7.83 -9.88 -4.30
C TRP A 100 -8.82 -10.56 -3.35
N ASP A 101 -8.76 -11.89 -3.32
CA ASP A 101 -9.65 -12.75 -2.54
C ASP A 101 -9.61 -12.40 -1.03
N ASN A 102 -10.73 -12.61 -0.33
CA ASN A 102 -10.89 -12.17 1.06
C ASN A 102 -9.97 -12.89 2.07
N ASP A 103 -9.54 -14.10 1.73
CA ASP A 103 -8.56 -14.92 2.45
C ASP A 103 -7.11 -14.50 2.18
N LYS A 104 -6.88 -13.53 1.27
CA LYS A 104 -5.54 -13.04 0.93
C LYS A 104 -5.29 -11.62 1.43
N ARG A 105 -4.01 -11.27 1.56
CA ARG A 105 -3.54 -9.89 1.77
C ARG A 105 -2.46 -9.54 0.76
N ALA A 106 -2.56 -8.39 0.11
CA ALA A 106 -1.66 -8.01 -0.96
C ALA A 106 -0.80 -6.79 -0.63
N SER A 107 0.37 -6.72 -1.24
CA SER A 107 1.31 -5.61 -1.16
C SER A 107 2.21 -5.58 -2.40
N PRO A 108 2.87 -4.45 -2.74
CA PRO A 108 3.84 -4.39 -3.82
C PRO A 108 4.95 -5.42 -3.62
N ASN A 109 5.42 -5.99 -4.72
CA ASN A 109 6.57 -6.91 -4.72
C ASN A 109 7.79 -6.26 -4.06
N ALA A 110 7.96 -4.94 -4.22
CA ALA A 110 9.02 -4.18 -3.56
C ALA A 110 9.07 -4.36 -2.04
N PHE A 111 7.92 -4.54 -1.37
CA PHE A 111 7.87 -4.73 0.09
C PHE A 111 8.32 -6.14 0.46
N PHE A 112 7.92 -7.13 -0.33
CA PHE A 112 8.25 -8.53 -0.08
C PHE A 112 9.68 -8.88 -0.53
N ARG A 113 10.27 -8.08 -1.41
CA ARG A 113 11.62 -8.24 -1.96
C ARG A 113 12.63 -7.25 -1.38
N SER A 114 12.34 -6.67 -0.21
CA SER A 114 13.26 -5.80 0.51
C SER A 114 13.22 -6.02 2.02
N ALA A 115 14.29 -5.60 2.69
CA ALA A 115 14.40 -5.55 4.14
C ALA A 115 13.72 -4.30 4.72
N LEU A 116 12.67 -3.78 4.07
CA LEU A 116 11.86 -2.67 4.59
C LEU A 116 11.13 -3.06 5.88
N PHE A 117 10.65 -4.30 5.96
CA PHE A 117 10.00 -4.88 7.14
C PHE A 117 10.84 -6.05 7.69
N PRO A 118 11.99 -5.79 8.33
CA PRO A 118 12.90 -6.85 8.78
C PRO A 118 12.28 -7.77 9.86
N ALA A 119 12.86 -8.95 9.99
CA ALA A 119 12.54 -9.94 11.02
C ALA A 119 13.22 -9.58 12.35
N MET A 120 12.63 -8.64 13.09
CA MET A 120 13.16 -8.22 14.40
C MET A 120 12.76 -9.19 15.52
N ASN A 121 13.72 -9.47 16.40
CA ASN A 121 13.48 -10.18 17.66
C ASN A 121 12.93 -9.22 18.76
N PRO A 122 12.38 -9.73 19.88
CA PRO A 122 11.78 -8.87 20.92
C PRO A 122 12.71 -7.77 21.44
N LYS A 123 13.98 -8.09 21.74
CA LYS A 123 14.97 -7.12 22.24
C LYS A 123 15.25 -6.00 21.24
N GLN A 124 15.32 -6.32 19.95
CA GLN A 124 15.45 -5.32 18.89
C GLN A 124 14.20 -4.44 18.77
N LYS A 125 13.00 -5.01 18.97
CA LYS A 125 11.74 -4.24 18.93
C LYS A 125 11.59 -3.25 20.09
N GLU A 126 12.21 -3.55 21.24
CA GLU A 126 12.29 -2.64 22.39
C GLU A 126 13.30 -1.51 22.16
N ASN A 127 14.31 -1.74 21.32
CA ASN A 127 15.39 -0.80 21.02
C ASN A 127 15.42 -0.49 19.51
N ARG A 128 14.26 -0.11 18.95
CA ARG A 128 14.15 0.18 17.52
C ARG A 128 15.06 1.36 17.14
N PRO A 129 15.92 1.21 16.14
CA PRO A 129 16.71 2.33 15.68
C PRO A 129 15.83 3.30 14.90
N PHE A 130 16.05 4.60 15.11
CA PHE A 130 15.68 5.61 14.14
C PHE A 130 16.80 5.73 13.12
N VAL A 131 16.48 5.57 11.84
CA VAL A 131 17.45 5.60 10.75
C VAL A 131 17.15 6.73 9.79
N LYS A 132 18.18 7.28 9.13
CA LYS A 132 18.06 8.36 8.15
C LYS A 132 18.74 7.93 6.85
N ALA A 133 18.03 8.06 5.73
CA ALA A 133 18.51 7.69 4.41
C ALA A 133 19.15 6.29 4.37
N ASN A 134 18.59 5.34 5.12
CA ASN A 134 19.17 4.01 5.22
C ASN A 134 18.73 3.16 4.04
N LYS A 135 19.68 2.87 3.14
CA LYS A 135 19.49 1.92 2.05
C LYS A 135 19.29 0.52 2.61
N VAL A 136 18.08 -0.03 2.47
CA VAL A 136 17.79 -1.40 2.92
C VAL A 136 18.14 -2.40 1.82
N PHE A 137 18.52 -3.61 2.22
CA PHE A 137 18.78 -4.68 1.26
C PHE A 137 17.51 -4.97 0.45
N SER A 138 17.65 -5.13 -0.85
CA SER A 138 16.55 -5.36 -1.78
C SER A 138 17.03 -6.14 -2.99
N ILE A 139 16.14 -6.87 -3.65
CA ILE A 139 16.45 -7.68 -4.83
C ILE A 139 15.41 -7.47 -5.95
N GLY A 140 15.70 -8.00 -7.13
CA GLY A 140 14.75 -7.99 -8.26
C GLY A 140 14.60 -6.62 -8.92
N GLY A 141 15.65 -5.80 -8.93
CA GLY A 141 15.63 -4.46 -9.53
C GLY A 141 14.95 -3.38 -8.68
N VAL A 142 14.61 -3.72 -7.43
CA VAL A 142 14.05 -2.79 -6.44
C VAL A 142 15.20 -2.10 -5.71
N VAL A 143 15.07 -0.79 -5.51
CA VAL A 143 15.96 0.00 -4.63
C VAL A 143 15.10 0.67 -3.58
N VAL A 144 15.43 0.48 -2.31
CA VAL A 144 14.66 1.02 -1.19
C VAL A 144 15.57 1.77 -0.22
N GLU A 145 15.19 2.99 0.10
CA GLU A 145 15.75 3.79 1.18
C GLU A 145 14.66 4.12 2.19
N PHE A 146 15.02 4.12 3.48
CA PHE A 146 14.08 4.34 4.57
C PHE A 146 14.61 5.39 5.55
N THR A 147 13.72 6.29 5.98
CA THR A 147 13.95 7.25 7.06
C THR A 147 12.82 7.18 8.08
N GLY A 148 13.12 6.97 9.36
CA GLY A 148 12.13 6.85 10.42
C GLY A 148 12.53 5.84 11.49
N GLU A 149 11.62 5.59 12.42
CA GLU A 149 11.72 4.45 13.35
C GLU A 149 11.51 3.14 12.56
N GLN A 150 12.47 2.21 12.65
CA GLN A 150 12.49 1.01 11.81
C GLN A 150 11.21 0.17 11.95
N PHE A 151 10.63 -0.17 10.79
CA PHE A 151 9.51 -1.10 10.69
C PHE A 151 9.92 -2.54 10.98
N ASP A 152 8.95 -3.42 11.13
CA ASP A 152 9.12 -4.86 11.25
C ASP A 152 7.93 -5.65 10.68
N GLN A 153 8.00 -6.97 10.77
CA GLN A 153 6.92 -7.86 10.30
C GLN A 153 5.55 -7.62 10.95
N SER A 154 5.47 -7.09 12.18
CA SER A 154 4.18 -6.73 12.78
C SER A 154 3.63 -5.40 12.26
N ASP A 155 4.50 -4.48 11.85
CA ASP A 155 4.10 -3.28 11.12
C ASP A 155 3.53 -3.66 9.74
N LEU A 156 4.16 -4.64 9.05
CA LEU A 156 3.66 -5.20 7.80
C LEU A 156 2.29 -5.87 7.96
N ASP A 157 2.09 -6.69 9.01
CA ASP A 157 0.80 -7.36 9.27
C ASP A 157 -0.35 -6.37 9.38
N ILE A 158 -0.15 -5.29 10.14
CA ILE A 158 -1.16 -4.23 10.29
C ILE A 158 -1.39 -3.53 8.96
N TYR A 159 -0.32 -3.17 8.24
CA TYR A 159 -0.46 -2.48 6.95
C TYR A 159 -1.19 -3.34 5.90
N LEU A 160 -0.92 -4.64 5.85
CA LEU A 160 -1.61 -5.60 4.99
C LEU A 160 -3.12 -5.65 5.27
N GLU A 161 -3.53 -5.63 6.54
CA GLU A 161 -4.96 -5.62 6.91
C GLU A 161 -5.61 -4.28 6.56
N LEU A 162 -4.91 -3.16 6.75
CA LEU A 162 -5.38 -1.84 6.32
C LEU A 162 -5.56 -1.76 4.80
N LEU A 163 -4.63 -2.30 4.02
CA LEU A 163 -4.77 -2.40 2.56
C LEU A 163 -5.99 -3.24 2.17
N ASN A 164 -6.26 -4.34 2.86
CA ASN A 164 -7.44 -5.15 2.60
C ASN A 164 -8.75 -4.43 2.96
N MET A 165 -8.77 -3.61 4.00
CA MET A 165 -9.91 -2.74 4.31
C MET A 165 -10.08 -1.63 3.26
N ALA A 166 -8.97 -1.13 2.69
CA ALA A 166 -8.97 -0.09 1.67
C ALA A 166 -9.29 -0.61 0.26
N LYS A 167 -9.13 -1.91 -0.03
CA LYS A 167 -9.29 -2.47 -1.38
C LYS A 167 -10.65 -2.17 -2.06
N PRO A 168 -11.82 -2.09 -1.38
CA PRO A 168 -13.07 -1.77 -2.05
C PRO A 168 -13.27 -0.25 -2.23
N LEU A 169 -12.32 0.57 -1.77
CA LEU A 169 -12.43 2.03 -1.74
C LEU A 169 -11.38 2.66 -2.68
N PRO A 170 -11.66 3.84 -3.27
CA PRO A 170 -10.61 4.66 -3.86
C PRO A 170 -9.53 4.97 -2.83
N LEU A 171 -8.24 4.82 -3.19
CA LEU A 171 -7.15 5.17 -2.29
C LEU A 171 -7.21 6.65 -1.90
N GLY A 172 -6.78 6.94 -0.68
CA GLY A 172 -6.91 8.26 -0.07
C GLY A 172 -8.23 8.48 0.66
N THR A 173 -9.24 7.61 0.46
CA THR A 173 -10.43 7.55 1.31
C THR A 173 -10.05 7.17 2.74
N GLU A 174 -10.73 7.77 3.72
CA GLU A 174 -10.53 7.47 5.13
C GLU A 174 -11.12 6.10 5.49
N LEU A 175 -10.30 5.29 6.15
CA LEU A 175 -10.68 4.01 6.73
C LEU A 175 -11.17 4.24 8.15
N LYS A 176 -12.40 3.78 8.43
CA LYS A 176 -13.03 3.86 9.76
C LYS A 176 -13.07 2.49 10.41
N PHE A 177 -12.46 2.35 11.58
CA PHE A 177 -12.42 1.08 12.31
C PHE A 177 -12.14 1.27 13.80
N SER A 178 -12.49 0.28 14.63
CA SER A 178 -12.07 0.24 16.02
C SER A 178 -10.75 -0.51 16.16
N ALA A 179 -9.92 -0.16 17.15
CA ALA A 179 -8.73 -0.95 17.48
C ALA A 179 -9.08 -2.43 17.72
N HIS A 180 -10.20 -2.69 18.38
CA HIS A 180 -10.68 -4.03 18.68
C HIS A 180 -10.95 -4.84 17.40
N SER A 181 -11.66 -4.27 16.41
CA SER A 181 -11.99 -5.00 15.18
C SER A 181 -10.74 -5.30 14.36
N LEU A 182 -9.80 -4.37 14.26
CA LEU A 182 -8.54 -4.58 13.55
C LEU A 182 -7.66 -5.65 14.22
N LEU A 183 -7.51 -5.61 15.54
CA LEU A 183 -6.74 -6.63 16.28
C LEU A 183 -7.38 -8.02 16.15
N LYS A 184 -8.71 -8.11 16.24
CA LYS A 184 -9.44 -9.36 16.03
C LYS A 184 -9.26 -9.90 14.61
N ALA A 185 -9.31 -9.03 13.59
CA ALA A 185 -9.08 -9.41 12.20
C ALA A 185 -7.67 -9.98 11.99
N LEU A 186 -6.68 -9.51 12.75
CA LEU A 186 -5.30 -10.00 12.74
C LEU A 186 -5.08 -11.26 13.60
N GLY A 187 -6.07 -11.71 14.37
CA GLY A 187 -5.90 -12.82 15.32
C GLY A 187 -5.03 -12.46 16.53
N ILE A 188 -4.97 -11.17 16.88
CA ILE A 188 -4.20 -10.66 18.02
C ILE A 188 -5.16 -10.43 19.21
N ALA A 189 -4.67 -10.65 20.42
CA ALA A 189 -5.40 -10.30 21.64
C ALA A 189 -5.80 -8.81 21.64
N THR A 190 -6.92 -8.49 22.30
CA THR A 190 -7.49 -7.13 22.29
C THR A 190 -7.34 -6.44 23.65
N GLY A 191 -6.22 -6.71 24.34
CA GLY A 191 -5.92 -6.10 25.64
C GLY A 191 -5.37 -4.68 25.50
N GLY A 192 -5.31 -3.95 26.62
CA GLY A 192 -4.82 -2.57 26.63
C GLY A 192 -3.37 -2.43 26.14
N LYS A 193 -2.53 -3.45 26.34
CA LYS A 193 -1.16 -3.49 25.81
C LYS A 193 -1.14 -3.56 24.29
N GLU A 194 -2.02 -4.37 23.70
CA GLU A 194 -2.14 -4.56 22.26
C GLU A 194 -2.74 -3.33 21.59
N HIS A 195 -3.69 -2.65 22.23
CA HIS A 195 -4.19 -1.34 21.78
C HIS A 195 -3.06 -0.28 21.75
N LYS A 196 -2.27 -0.17 22.81
CA LYS A 196 -1.11 0.76 22.84
C LYS A 196 -0.10 0.41 21.76
N ARG A 197 0.18 -0.88 21.55
CA ARG A 197 1.08 -1.35 20.50
C ARG A 197 0.55 -1.03 19.10
N LEU A 198 -0.74 -1.25 18.84
CA LEU A 198 -1.36 -0.90 17.57
C LEU A 198 -1.21 0.60 17.29
N HIS A 199 -1.51 1.45 18.27
CA HIS A 199 -1.34 2.89 18.09
C HIS A 199 0.11 3.27 17.73
N ALA A 200 1.10 2.70 18.43
CA ALA A 200 2.52 2.92 18.13
C ALA A 200 2.90 2.46 16.71
N VAL A 201 2.33 1.35 16.22
CA VAL A 201 2.51 0.90 14.82
C VAL A 201 1.94 1.92 13.85
N LEU A 202 0.72 2.42 14.08
CA LEU A 202 0.09 3.40 13.21
C LEU A 202 0.92 4.70 13.14
N ILE A 203 1.43 5.18 14.29
CA ILE A 203 2.33 6.34 14.33
C ILE A 203 3.62 6.10 13.54
N ARG A 204 4.24 4.90 13.66
CA ARG A 204 5.39 4.53 12.83
C ARG A 204 5.06 4.57 11.34
N LEU A 205 3.96 3.95 10.92
CA LEU A 205 3.55 3.93 9.51
C LEU A 205 3.22 5.33 8.95
N CYS A 206 2.83 6.28 9.80
CA CYS A 206 2.64 7.69 9.44
C CYS A 206 3.94 8.49 9.36
N SER A 207 4.92 8.17 10.19
CA SER A 207 6.16 8.96 10.34
C SER A 207 7.34 8.42 9.52
N GLY A 208 7.30 7.14 9.12
CA GLY A 208 8.33 6.53 8.28
C GLY A 208 8.21 6.97 6.82
N VAL A 209 9.26 7.58 6.29
CA VAL A 209 9.39 7.93 4.87
C VAL A 209 10.10 6.81 4.15
N ILE A 210 9.46 6.34 3.08
CA ILE A 210 10.00 5.32 2.19
C ILE A 210 10.32 5.99 0.86
N ASP A 211 11.48 5.67 0.30
CA ASP A 211 11.86 6.02 -1.06
C ASP A 211 12.17 4.73 -1.83
N ILE A 212 11.23 4.30 -2.68
CA ILE A 212 11.30 3.07 -3.44
C ILE A 212 11.37 3.40 -4.92
N THR A 213 12.37 2.86 -5.59
CA THR A 213 12.37 2.72 -7.05
C THR A 213 12.12 1.26 -7.41
N ASP A 214 11.05 1.01 -8.16
CA ASP A 214 10.72 -0.29 -8.73
C ASP A 214 10.65 -0.15 -10.25
N HIS A 215 11.68 -0.66 -10.93
CA HIS A 215 11.90 -0.53 -12.37
C HIS A 215 11.85 0.93 -12.87
N LYS A 216 10.73 1.36 -13.46
CA LYS A 216 10.56 2.69 -14.09
C LYS A 216 9.84 3.71 -13.20
N LYS A 217 9.38 3.29 -12.01
CA LYS A 217 8.57 4.13 -11.15
C LYS A 217 9.25 4.33 -9.80
N ARG A 218 9.18 5.55 -9.30
CA ARG A 218 9.66 5.91 -7.97
C ARG A 218 8.50 6.40 -7.12
N TYR A 219 8.32 5.77 -5.97
CA TYR A 219 7.43 6.21 -4.92
C TYR A 219 8.26 6.77 -3.78
N PHE A 220 7.91 7.95 -3.29
CA PHE A 220 8.50 8.52 -2.10
C PHE A 220 7.42 9.10 -1.18
N GLY A 221 7.49 8.78 0.11
CA GLY A 221 6.55 9.26 1.13
C GLY A 221 6.19 8.21 2.17
N GLN A 222 5.32 8.60 3.09
CA GLN A 222 4.81 7.75 4.17
C GLN A 222 3.67 6.84 3.71
N LEU A 223 3.49 5.68 4.36
CA LEU A 223 2.46 4.71 3.98
C LEU A 223 1.04 5.16 4.34
N LEU A 224 0.91 5.78 5.50
CA LEU A 224 -0.33 6.36 5.99
C LEU A 224 -0.15 7.88 6.06
N HIS A 225 -1.09 8.67 5.54
CA HIS A 225 -1.03 10.12 5.77
C HIS A 225 -1.27 10.47 7.25
N GLY A 226 -1.95 9.60 7.99
CA GLY A 226 -2.41 9.83 9.35
C GLY A 226 -3.91 10.00 9.41
N GLY A 227 -4.37 10.53 10.54
CA GLY A 227 -5.77 10.76 10.81
C GLY A 227 -6.04 10.93 12.29
N ILE A 228 -7.28 10.72 12.72
CA ILE A 228 -7.72 10.94 14.09
C ILE A 228 -8.02 9.63 14.81
N ARG A 229 -7.90 9.69 16.14
CA ARG A 229 -8.40 8.67 17.06
C ARG A 229 -9.35 9.35 18.03
N ASP A 230 -10.56 8.85 18.11
CA ASP A 230 -11.51 9.26 19.15
C ASP A 230 -11.08 8.59 20.46
N GLU A 231 -10.73 9.38 21.47
CA GLU A 231 -10.28 8.85 22.76
C GLU A 231 -11.41 8.24 23.61
N LEU A 232 -12.67 8.62 23.35
CA LEU A 232 -13.84 8.03 24.02
C LEU A 232 -14.18 6.67 23.40
N THR A 233 -14.32 6.63 22.08
CA THR A 233 -14.76 5.42 21.37
C THR A 233 -13.62 4.50 20.95
N GLN A 234 -12.37 4.99 21.01
CA GLN A 234 -11.16 4.26 20.60
C GLN A 234 -11.16 3.89 19.10
N ASN A 235 -11.95 4.61 18.32
CA ASN A 235 -12.08 4.44 16.87
C ASN A 235 -11.05 5.30 16.13
N TYR A 236 -10.54 4.75 15.03
CA TYR A 236 -9.62 5.40 14.12
C TYR A 236 -10.30 5.80 12.83
N GLU A 237 -9.91 6.95 12.32
CA GLU A 237 -10.16 7.42 10.97
C GLU A 237 -8.79 7.75 10.36
N ILE A 238 -8.28 6.92 9.45
CA ILE A 238 -6.94 7.09 8.86
C ILE A 238 -6.97 6.91 7.35
N SER A 239 -6.07 7.56 6.62
CA SER A 239 -5.96 7.40 5.16
C SER A 239 -4.63 6.80 4.72
N ILE A 240 -4.69 5.90 3.73
CA ILE A 240 -3.51 5.37 3.04
C ILE A 240 -3.04 6.43 2.03
N ASN A 241 -1.73 6.63 1.92
CA ASN A 241 -1.17 7.54 0.93
C ASN A 241 -1.54 7.06 -0.49
N PRO A 242 -2.33 7.83 -1.27
CA PRO A 242 -2.80 7.39 -2.59
C PRO A 242 -1.67 7.27 -3.62
N LYS A 243 -0.54 7.96 -3.42
CA LYS A 243 0.64 7.80 -4.29
C LYS A 243 1.23 6.39 -4.22
N PHE A 244 0.91 5.62 -3.18
CA PHE A 244 1.30 4.22 -3.02
C PHE A 244 0.93 3.35 -4.24
N ALA A 245 -0.19 3.63 -4.92
CA ALA A 245 -0.58 2.86 -6.09
C ALA A 245 0.42 2.91 -7.25
N THR A 246 1.29 3.93 -7.27
CA THR A 246 2.38 4.04 -8.24
C THR A 246 3.20 2.75 -8.30
N ILE A 247 3.44 2.12 -7.14
CA ILE A 247 4.19 0.86 -7.00
C ILE A 247 3.31 -0.37 -6.81
N PHE A 248 1.98 -0.22 -6.71
CA PHE A 248 1.04 -1.34 -6.59
C PHE A 248 0.51 -1.82 -7.95
N ASN A 249 0.25 -0.88 -8.88
CA ASN A 249 -0.45 -1.17 -10.12
C ASN A 249 0.42 -1.84 -11.19
N GLY A 250 -0.22 -2.59 -12.09
CA GLY A 250 0.44 -3.16 -13.27
C GLY A 250 1.05 -4.53 -13.00
N GLY A 251 0.45 -5.31 -12.10
CA GLY A 251 0.90 -6.66 -11.77
C GLY A 251 2.17 -6.74 -10.91
N ASN A 252 2.67 -5.60 -10.40
CA ASN A 252 3.86 -5.53 -9.54
C ASN A 252 3.55 -5.73 -8.05
N TRP A 253 2.57 -6.58 -7.76
CA TRP A 253 2.18 -6.95 -6.40
C TRP A 253 2.13 -8.46 -6.26
N ALA A 254 2.09 -8.92 -5.01
CA ALA A 254 1.83 -10.30 -4.66
C ALA A 254 0.93 -10.35 -3.44
N SER A 255 0.28 -11.50 -3.23
CA SER A 255 -0.53 -11.74 -2.04
C SER A 255 -0.01 -12.89 -1.21
N VAL A 256 -0.27 -12.79 0.08
CA VAL A 256 -0.03 -13.82 1.09
C VAL A 256 -1.38 -14.37 1.57
N ASP A 257 -1.41 -15.66 1.90
CA ASP A 257 -2.57 -16.26 2.57
C ASP A 257 -2.68 -15.77 4.01
N LYS A 258 -3.88 -15.37 4.41
CA LYS A 258 -4.14 -14.82 5.74
C LYS A 258 -4.00 -15.88 6.83
N GLN A 259 -4.54 -17.08 6.61
CA GLN A 259 -4.53 -18.15 7.60
C GLN A 259 -3.13 -18.70 7.80
N GLU A 260 -2.40 -18.96 6.71
CA GLU A 260 -0.99 -19.37 6.78
C GLU A 260 -0.17 -18.34 7.56
N ARG A 261 -0.33 -17.04 7.23
CA ARG A 261 0.41 -15.96 7.89
C ARG A 261 0.06 -15.82 9.37
N GLN A 262 -1.19 -16.06 9.74
CA GLN A 262 -1.64 -16.06 11.14
C GLN A 262 -1.08 -17.26 11.91
N ALA A 263 -1.04 -18.45 11.31
CA ALA A 263 -0.49 -19.67 11.92
C ALA A 263 0.99 -19.51 12.31
N LEU A 264 1.76 -18.69 11.57
CA LEU A 264 3.16 -18.36 11.92
C LEU A 264 3.32 -17.53 13.21
N GLY A 265 2.22 -17.03 13.78
CA GLY A 265 2.19 -16.39 15.09
C GLY A 265 3.20 -15.26 15.26
N ARG A 266 4.15 -15.42 16.19
CA ARG A 266 5.18 -14.42 16.52
C ARG A 266 6.50 -14.66 15.79
N ASN A 267 6.60 -15.66 14.90
CA ASN A 267 7.82 -15.97 14.18
C ASN A 267 8.06 -14.97 13.03
N SER A 268 8.72 -13.85 13.34
CA SER A 268 9.02 -12.79 12.36
C SER A 268 9.83 -13.33 11.16
N THR A 269 10.76 -14.25 11.38
CA THR A 269 11.59 -14.82 10.31
C THR A 269 10.72 -15.61 9.33
N ALA A 270 9.85 -16.48 9.83
CA ALA A 270 8.94 -17.26 8.97
C ALA A 270 7.95 -16.34 8.24
N LYS A 271 7.41 -15.31 8.90
CA LYS A 271 6.54 -14.31 8.24
C LYS A 271 7.23 -13.54 7.11
N GLY A 272 8.51 -13.23 7.26
CA GLY A 272 9.29 -12.58 6.22
C GLY A 272 9.55 -13.51 5.03
N LEU A 273 9.90 -14.77 5.29
CA LEU A 273 10.07 -15.78 4.23
C LEU A 273 8.76 -16.07 3.50
N HIS A 274 7.64 -16.16 4.22
CA HIS A 274 6.30 -16.32 3.66
C HIS A 274 5.97 -15.21 2.66
N ALA A 275 6.19 -13.95 3.05
CA ALA A 275 5.99 -12.79 2.18
C ALA A 275 6.91 -12.85 0.96
N TYR A 276 8.19 -13.11 1.17
CA TYR A 276 9.19 -13.17 0.09
C TYR A 276 8.86 -14.24 -0.95
N TYR A 277 8.65 -15.49 -0.52
CA TYR A 277 8.35 -16.59 -1.43
C TYR A 277 6.98 -16.44 -2.10
N SER A 278 6.03 -15.73 -1.47
CA SER A 278 4.76 -15.40 -2.11
C SER A 278 4.91 -14.51 -3.35
N SER A 279 5.98 -13.71 -3.42
CA SER A 279 6.33 -12.92 -4.61
C SER A 279 7.03 -13.72 -5.73
N HIS A 280 7.29 -15.03 -5.53
CA HIS A 280 8.00 -15.89 -6.48
C HIS A 280 7.12 -17.06 -6.94
N VAL A 281 6.99 -17.23 -8.25
CA VAL A 281 6.25 -18.37 -8.81
C VAL A 281 7.04 -19.67 -8.67
N MET A 282 8.36 -19.64 -8.94
CA MET A 282 9.23 -20.81 -8.83
C MET A 282 10.62 -20.35 -8.36
N PRO A 283 10.86 -20.27 -7.04
CA PRO A 283 12.14 -19.80 -6.51
C PRO A 283 13.27 -20.78 -6.88
N SER A 284 14.38 -20.23 -7.37
CA SER A 284 15.63 -20.97 -7.55
C SER A 284 16.33 -21.19 -6.22
N PHE A 285 17.50 -21.82 -6.22
CA PHE A 285 18.36 -21.83 -5.04
C PHE A 285 18.69 -20.39 -4.61
N HIS A 286 18.57 -20.13 -3.31
CA HIS A 286 18.94 -18.87 -2.67
C HIS A 286 19.96 -19.15 -1.56
N LYS A 287 21.05 -18.39 -1.54
CA LYS A 287 22.02 -18.43 -0.44
C LYS A 287 21.35 -18.03 0.87
N PHE A 288 21.70 -18.70 1.96
CA PHE A 288 21.23 -18.30 3.30
C PHE A 288 21.63 -16.86 3.64
N GLU A 289 22.78 -16.40 3.15
CA GLU A 289 23.24 -15.01 3.31
C GLU A 289 22.30 -13.99 2.62
N THR A 290 21.82 -14.31 1.43
CA THR A 290 20.86 -13.47 0.70
C THR A 290 19.54 -13.39 1.45
N LEU A 291 19.02 -14.52 1.92
CA LEU A 291 17.79 -14.56 2.72
C LEU A 291 17.96 -13.82 4.05
N ALA A 292 19.10 -13.97 4.72
CA ALA A 292 19.40 -13.25 5.95
C ALA A 292 19.41 -11.73 5.73
N SER A 293 20.06 -11.27 4.66
CA SER A 293 20.11 -9.86 4.28
C SER A 293 18.71 -9.30 3.98
N LEU A 294 17.91 -10.06 3.24
CA LEU A 294 16.51 -9.72 2.91
C LEU A 294 15.63 -9.61 4.16
N LEU A 295 15.82 -10.50 5.13
CA LEU A 295 15.10 -10.47 6.39
C LEU A 295 15.70 -9.49 7.40
N GLY A 296 16.77 -8.78 7.05
CA GLY A 296 17.47 -7.86 7.96
C GLY A 296 18.10 -8.55 9.17
N LEU A 297 18.43 -9.84 9.06
CA LEU A 297 19.11 -10.59 10.11
C LEU A 297 20.59 -10.18 10.16
N LYS A 298 20.93 -9.35 11.16
CA LYS A 298 22.30 -8.88 11.41
C LYS A 298 22.94 -9.74 12.51
N ASN A 299 23.74 -10.74 12.15
CA ASN A 299 24.54 -11.50 13.11
C ASN A 299 25.81 -12.05 12.43
N ASN A 300 26.94 -12.06 13.14
CA ASN A 300 28.20 -12.65 12.69
C ASN A 300 28.18 -14.19 12.78
N ASP A 301 27.26 -14.77 13.56
CA ASP A 301 27.05 -16.22 13.63
C ASP A 301 26.28 -16.74 12.42
N LYS A 302 27.03 -17.09 11.35
CA LYS A 302 26.47 -17.68 10.12
C LYS A 302 25.74 -19.00 10.39
N ALA A 303 26.23 -19.83 11.31
CA ALA A 303 25.62 -21.11 11.64
C ALA A 303 24.29 -20.93 12.39
N GLY A 304 24.22 -19.97 13.31
CA GLY A 304 22.98 -19.56 13.99
C GLY A 304 21.94 -18.98 13.05
N ILE A 305 22.36 -18.14 12.09
CA ILE A 305 21.47 -17.62 11.03
C ILE A 305 20.92 -18.77 10.21
N LYS A 306 21.78 -19.69 9.73
CA LYS A 306 21.33 -20.85 8.95
C LYS A 306 20.30 -21.68 9.73
N ARG A 307 20.57 -22.01 11.00
CA ARG A 307 19.61 -22.74 11.86
C ARG A 307 18.28 -22.00 12.02
N THR A 308 18.33 -20.68 12.19
CA THR A 308 17.13 -19.83 12.31
C THR A 308 16.30 -19.86 11.02
N LEU A 309 16.97 -19.78 9.87
CA LEU A 309 16.32 -19.85 8.56
C LEU A 309 15.73 -21.23 8.31
N ILE A 310 16.46 -22.32 8.59
CA ILE A 310 15.95 -23.69 8.47
C ILE A 310 14.69 -23.88 9.31
N LYS A 311 14.74 -23.51 10.61
CA LYS A 311 13.57 -23.58 11.48
C LYS A 311 12.38 -22.80 10.92
N ALA A 312 12.63 -21.62 10.36
CA ALA A 312 11.57 -20.83 9.75
C ALA A 312 10.99 -21.48 8.47
N HIS A 313 11.78 -22.24 7.69
CA HIS A 313 11.28 -23.03 6.56
C HIS A 313 10.46 -24.24 7.04
N ASP A 314 10.87 -24.90 8.12
CA ASP A 314 10.09 -26.00 8.70
C ASP A 314 8.72 -25.50 9.16
N GLU A 315 8.64 -24.34 9.80
CA GLU A 315 7.36 -23.72 10.18
C GLU A 315 6.47 -23.44 8.95
N LEU A 316 7.05 -23.02 7.82
CA LEU A 316 6.30 -22.86 6.57
C LEU A 316 5.81 -24.18 5.96
N LYS A 317 6.46 -25.30 6.26
CA LYS A 317 5.94 -26.63 5.90
C LYS A 317 4.76 -26.99 6.77
N GLU A 318 4.86 -26.76 8.09
CA GLU A 318 3.78 -27.04 9.03
C GLU A 318 2.51 -26.21 8.74
N THR A 319 2.65 -24.98 8.23
CA THR A 319 1.48 -24.20 7.78
C THR A 319 0.92 -24.66 6.42
N GLY A 320 1.54 -25.63 5.75
CA GLY A 320 1.16 -26.08 4.42
C GLY A 320 1.55 -25.14 3.28
N PHE A 321 2.35 -24.10 3.53
CA PHE A 321 2.80 -23.18 2.49
C PHE A 321 3.87 -23.83 1.59
N LEU A 322 4.77 -24.62 2.20
CA LEU A 322 5.77 -25.43 1.49
C LEU A 322 5.40 -26.91 1.58
N SER A 323 5.60 -27.66 0.49
CA SER A 323 5.66 -29.13 0.56
C SER A 323 7.02 -29.59 1.08
N GLY A 324 8.07 -28.80 0.84
CA GLY A 324 9.42 -29.10 1.29
C GLY A 324 10.44 -28.10 0.79
N TYR A 325 11.71 -28.41 1.00
CA TYR A 325 12.84 -27.68 0.47
C TYR A 325 14.04 -28.60 0.32
N GLU A 326 14.98 -28.19 -0.53
CA GLU A 326 16.23 -28.89 -0.82
C GLU A 326 17.40 -27.96 -0.51
N LEU A 327 18.49 -28.53 -0.02
CA LEU A 327 19.77 -27.85 0.10
C LEU A 327 20.66 -28.22 -1.08
N ASN A 328 21.52 -27.30 -1.52
CA ASN A 328 22.56 -27.64 -2.48
C ASN A 328 23.66 -28.50 -1.85
N GLU A 329 24.59 -28.99 -2.67
CA GLU A 329 25.71 -29.85 -2.24
C GLU A 329 26.55 -29.21 -1.12
N ASP A 330 26.87 -27.92 -1.24
CA ASP A 330 27.64 -27.16 -0.25
C ASP A 330 26.82 -26.84 1.02
N GLY A 331 25.50 -27.04 0.98
CA GLY A 331 24.57 -26.72 2.05
C GLY A 331 24.50 -25.23 2.40
N ASP A 332 24.95 -24.33 1.53
CA ASP A 332 24.92 -22.87 1.73
C ASP A 332 23.68 -22.19 1.14
N SER A 333 22.92 -22.95 0.35
CA SER A 333 21.76 -22.48 -0.40
C SER A 333 20.56 -23.40 -0.23
N ILE A 334 19.37 -22.82 -0.32
CA ILE A 334 18.09 -23.52 -0.17
C ILE A 334 17.18 -23.24 -1.37
N LYS A 335 16.48 -24.26 -1.85
CA LYS A 335 15.42 -24.17 -2.86
C LYS A 335 14.12 -24.68 -2.27
N THR A 336 13.04 -23.90 -2.38
CA THR A 336 11.75 -24.26 -1.78
C THR A 336 10.79 -24.84 -2.79
N ASN A 337 10.04 -25.86 -2.38
CA ASN A 337 8.96 -26.47 -3.14
C ASN A 337 7.64 -25.93 -2.57
N ARG A 338 6.96 -25.06 -3.34
CA ARG A 338 5.73 -24.39 -2.91
C ARG A 338 4.51 -25.27 -3.18
N ASN A 339 3.54 -25.24 -2.28
CA ASN A 339 2.20 -25.71 -2.58
C ASN A 339 1.49 -24.66 -3.43
N HIS A 340 1.13 -25.01 -4.66
CA HIS A 340 0.51 -24.10 -5.61
C HIS A 340 -1.00 -24.22 -5.61
N SER A 341 -1.68 -23.09 -5.67
CA SER A 341 -3.13 -23.09 -5.93
C SER A 341 -3.42 -23.60 -7.36
N PRO A 342 -4.64 -24.08 -7.65
CA PRO A 342 -5.02 -24.52 -9.00
C PRO A 342 -4.74 -23.46 -10.10
N SER A 343 -4.91 -22.17 -9.78
CA SER A 343 -4.59 -21.07 -10.68
C SER A 343 -3.10 -20.91 -10.95
N GLN A 344 -2.26 -21.10 -9.93
CA GLN A 344 -0.80 -21.06 -10.08
C GLN A 344 -0.29 -22.27 -10.87
N ASN A 345 -0.87 -23.45 -10.65
CA ASN A 345 -0.59 -24.64 -11.47
C ASN A 345 -0.91 -24.41 -12.95
N ARG A 346 -2.03 -23.77 -13.27
CA ARG A 346 -2.36 -23.39 -14.67
C ARG A 346 -1.34 -22.43 -15.28
N PHE A 347 -0.85 -21.44 -14.52
CA PHE A 347 0.20 -20.53 -14.99
C PHE A 347 1.54 -21.25 -15.22
N LEU A 348 1.92 -22.15 -14.31
CA LEU A 348 3.13 -22.97 -14.43
C LEU A 348 3.10 -23.85 -15.68
N ILE A 349 1.97 -24.52 -15.95
CA ILE A 349 1.78 -25.33 -17.17
C ILE A 349 1.91 -24.46 -18.42
N LYS A 350 1.42 -23.21 -18.40
CA LYS A 350 1.52 -22.27 -19.53
C LYS A 350 2.95 -21.77 -19.77
N LYS A 351 3.77 -21.66 -18.73
CA LYS A 351 5.17 -21.21 -18.82
C LYS A 351 6.16 -22.34 -19.18
N ALA A 352 5.77 -23.59 -18.96
CA ALA A 352 6.54 -24.78 -19.32
C ALA A 352 6.33 -25.23 -20.78
N LYS A 353 5.32 -24.67 -21.47
CA LYS A 353 5.16 -24.72 -22.92
C LYS A 353 5.83 -23.51 -23.54
#